data_AF-A0A0C9R269-F1
#
_entry.id   AF-A0A0C9R269-F1
#
_cell.length_a   1.000
_cell.length_b   1.000
_cell.length_c   1.000
_cell.angle_alpha   90.00
_cell.angle_beta   90.00
_cell.angle_gamma   90.00
#
_symmetry.space_group_name_H-M   'P 1'
#
loop_
_entity.id
_entity.type
_entity.pdbx_description
1 polymer ?
#
loop_
_entity_poly.entity_id
_entity_poly.type
_entity_poly.pdbx_seq_one_letter_code
_entity_poly.pdbx_strand_id
1 'polypeptide(L)'
;MSEIVELAHSVENSTASKGMEGRQWMEKFKAMLLLNRFTPGSLISLMTYYARNVQPSVSECQPKPLKVEKLRESISETLRFFLYCYRAQRETFQETERTDYMDTMSDLLAMYIDIELKASKRSDEAQSNISARLTSYLYICLDNSHQHLMDTLLKVQFLSSTYHQILDPLIEKILQMVPEHPINGVMYVRYFLVYRIWKRINKGSPMKDDIAVKAKTSLRSSPPALPEYLVDSVLPKVPNDEKITTEVLLIQKFDLEKSAENFLKFVKDSRELPPVQSPQSTQVCSIDFQMKNREKQYG
;
A
#
# COMPACT_ATOMS: atom_id res chain seq x y z
N MET A 1 15.57 9.20 -23.52
CA MET A 1 15.67 10.61 -23.07
C MET A 1 14.76 11.53 -23.90
N SER A 2 14.84 11.56 -25.25
CA SER A 2 13.93 12.39 -26.10
C SER A 2 12.44 12.15 -25.80
N GLU A 3 12.00 10.89 -25.75
CA GLU A 3 10.59 10.54 -25.52
C GLU A 3 10.07 10.92 -24.11
N ILE A 4 10.92 10.83 -23.07
CA ILE A 4 10.54 11.25 -21.70
C ILE A 4 10.30 12.76 -21.67
N VAL A 5 11.13 13.54 -22.38
CA VAL A 5 11.01 14.99 -22.47
C VAL A 5 9.77 15.39 -23.27
N GLU A 6 9.47 14.70 -24.37
CA GLU A 6 8.24 14.91 -25.13
C GLU A 6 6.98 14.61 -24.30
N LEU A 7 6.99 13.52 -23.53
CA LEU A 7 5.90 13.19 -22.61
C LEU A 7 5.78 14.19 -21.46
N ALA A 8 6.91 14.69 -20.94
CA ALA A 8 6.91 15.76 -19.95
C ALA A 8 6.23 17.03 -20.48
N HIS A 9 6.56 17.44 -21.72
CA HIS A 9 5.88 18.54 -22.39
C HIS A 9 4.40 18.24 -22.66
N SER A 10 4.03 16.99 -22.96
CA SER A 10 2.63 16.58 -23.12
C SER A 10 1.83 16.72 -21.83
N VAL A 11 2.36 16.24 -20.70
CA VAL A 11 1.74 16.37 -19.36
C VAL A 11 1.63 17.84 -18.97
N GLU A 12 2.68 18.62 -19.18
CA GLU A 12 2.70 20.06 -18.92
C GLU A 12 1.59 20.80 -19.66
N ASN A 13 1.42 20.51 -20.96
CA ASN A 13 0.48 21.19 -21.85
C ASN A 13 -0.93 20.60 -21.87
N SER A 14 -1.17 19.51 -21.12
CA SER A 14 -2.45 18.84 -21.04
C SER A 14 -3.58 19.78 -20.60
N THR A 15 -4.80 19.52 -21.08
CA THR A 15 -6.00 20.23 -20.66
C THR A 15 -6.25 20.11 -19.16
N ALA A 16 -5.84 18.98 -18.57
CA ALA A 16 -5.93 18.73 -17.14
C ALA A 16 -4.94 19.60 -16.34
N SER A 17 -3.69 19.71 -16.79
CA SER A 17 -2.68 20.62 -16.23
C SER A 17 -3.13 22.09 -16.32
N LYS A 18 -3.66 22.50 -17.47
CA LYS A 18 -4.26 23.83 -17.67
C LYS A 18 -5.44 24.09 -16.73
N GLY A 19 -6.23 23.05 -16.43
CA GLY A 19 -7.31 23.09 -15.46
C GLY A 19 -6.88 23.33 -14.01
N MET A 20 -5.58 23.16 -13.71
CA MET A 20 -4.97 23.38 -12.39
C MET A 20 -4.10 24.65 -12.35
N GLU A 21 -4.04 25.43 -13.44
CA GLU A 21 -3.30 26.69 -13.54
C GLU A 21 -3.77 27.73 -12.51
N GLY A 22 -2.84 28.57 -12.08
CA GLY A 22 -3.04 29.55 -11.00
C GLY A 22 -2.67 29.03 -9.61
N ARG A 23 -2.32 27.75 -9.47
CA ARG A 23 -1.73 27.20 -8.23
C ARG A 23 -0.20 27.32 -8.28
N GLN A 24 0.38 28.04 -7.34
CA GLN A 24 1.85 28.25 -7.26
C GLN A 24 2.64 26.94 -7.28
N TRP A 25 2.12 25.88 -6.66
CA TRP A 25 2.81 24.59 -6.63
C TRP A 25 2.84 23.89 -8.00
N MET A 26 1.85 24.12 -8.87
CA MET A 26 1.75 23.49 -10.19
C MET A 26 2.77 24.09 -11.15
N GLU A 27 2.97 25.39 -11.13
CA GLU A 27 4.03 26.04 -11.93
C GLU A 27 5.42 25.56 -11.50
N LYS A 28 5.64 25.40 -10.18
CA LYS A 28 6.87 24.77 -9.68
C LYS A 28 6.98 23.30 -10.09
N PHE A 29 5.87 22.55 -10.11
CA PHE A 29 5.87 21.16 -10.59
C PHE A 29 6.29 21.08 -12.06
N LYS A 30 5.70 21.92 -12.94
CA LYS A 30 6.06 22.02 -14.37
C LYS A 30 7.54 22.37 -14.54
N ALA A 31 8.06 23.36 -13.79
CA ALA A 31 9.47 23.69 -13.83
C ALA A 31 10.37 22.53 -13.38
N MET A 32 10.00 21.82 -12.30
CA MET A 32 10.72 20.64 -11.83
C MET A 32 10.66 19.48 -12.83
N LEU A 33 9.57 19.35 -13.57
CA LEU A 33 9.36 18.36 -14.62
C LEU A 33 10.31 18.60 -15.80
N LEU A 34 10.37 19.85 -16.30
CA LEU A 34 11.21 20.24 -17.44
C LEU A 34 12.71 20.20 -17.14
N LEU A 35 13.10 20.52 -15.91
CA LEU A 35 14.50 20.52 -15.48
C LEU A 35 14.95 19.16 -14.92
N ASN A 36 14.06 18.17 -14.87
CA ASN A 36 14.37 16.87 -14.28
C ASN A 36 15.32 16.08 -15.18
N ARG A 37 16.33 15.45 -14.58
CA ARG A 37 17.16 14.45 -15.26
C ARG A 37 16.55 13.06 -15.24
N PHE A 38 15.43 12.91 -14.55
CA PHE A 38 14.70 11.67 -14.31
C PHE A 38 15.61 10.54 -13.84
N THR A 39 16.59 10.81 -12.97
CA THR A 39 17.27 9.74 -12.23
C THR A 39 16.29 9.16 -11.19
N PRO A 40 16.52 7.96 -10.64
CA PRO A 40 15.64 7.36 -9.63
C PRO A 40 15.28 8.32 -8.49
N GLY A 41 16.29 8.88 -7.81
CA GLY A 41 16.09 9.85 -6.74
C GLY A 41 15.37 11.14 -7.18
N SER A 42 15.65 11.66 -8.38
CA SER A 42 14.99 12.89 -8.86
C SER A 42 13.55 12.65 -9.30
N LEU A 43 13.23 11.46 -9.80
CA LEU A 43 11.87 11.01 -10.08
C LEU A 43 11.06 10.85 -8.78
N ILE A 44 11.60 10.14 -7.79
CA ILE A 44 10.96 9.96 -6.48
C ILE A 44 10.69 11.32 -5.82
N SER A 45 11.65 12.24 -5.88
CA SER A 45 11.49 13.61 -5.37
C SER A 45 10.37 14.37 -6.08
N LEU A 46 10.27 14.24 -7.40
CA LEU A 46 9.21 14.85 -8.20
C LEU A 46 7.83 14.26 -7.87
N MET A 47 7.74 12.93 -7.74
CA MET A 47 6.53 12.23 -7.35
C MET A 47 6.06 12.63 -5.96
N THR A 48 6.97 12.67 -4.99
CA THR A 48 6.69 13.07 -3.60
C THR A 48 6.19 14.51 -3.55
N TYR A 49 6.82 15.41 -4.30
CA TYR A 49 6.38 16.80 -4.41
C TYR A 49 4.96 16.90 -4.97
N TYR A 50 4.65 16.17 -6.05
CA TYR A 50 3.30 16.13 -6.62
C TYR A 50 2.27 15.58 -5.61
N ALA A 51 2.57 14.42 -5.01
CA ALA A 51 1.69 13.74 -4.06
C ALA A 51 1.32 14.66 -2.88
N ARG A 52 2.32 15.31 -2.27
CA ARG A 52 2.11 16.23 -1.14
C ARG A 52 1.19 17.41 -1.49
N ASN A 53 1.28 17.94 -2.71
CA ASN A 53 0.52 19.13 -3.11
C ASN A 53 -0.87 18.81 -3.69
N VAL A 54 -1.05 17.60 -4.25
CA VAL A 54 -2.35 17.17 -4.77
C VAL A 54 -3.26 16.66 -3.65
N GLN A 55 -2.71 16.06 -2.59
CA GLN A 55 -3.46 15.50 -1.46
C GLN A 55 -4.50 16.46 -0.85
N PRO A 56 -4.20 17.73 -0.52
CA PRO A 56 -5.22 18.66 -0.02
C PRO A 56 -6.37 18.85 -1.01
N SER A 57 -6.06 18.91 -2.31
CA SER A 57 -7.08 19.04 -3.35
C SER A 57 -7.98 17.81 -3.45
N VAL A 58 -7.43 16.62 -3.17
CA VAL A 58 -8.18 15.37 -3.12
C VAL A 58 -9.07 15.32 -1.89
N SER A 59 -8.54 15.64 -0.71
CA SER A 59 -9.30 15.63 0.55
C SER A 59 -10.38 16.71 0.57
N GLU A 60 -10.05 17.95 0.21
CA GLU A 60 -10.96 19.11 0.21
C GLU A 60 -11.97 19.09 -0.94
N CYS A 61 -11.76 18.29 -1.99
CA CYS A 61 -12.51 18.40 -3.25
C CYS A 61 -14.03 18.46 -3.00
N GLN A 62 -14.53 19.70 -2.93
CA GLN A 62 -15.93 20.01 -2.78
C GLN A 62 -16.62 19.59 -4.08
N PRO A 63 -17.91 19.23 -4.03
CA PRO A 63 -18.57 18.50 -5.10
C PRO A 63 -18.95 19.44 -6.27
N LYS A 64 -17.99 20.14 -6.87
CA LYS A 64 -18.13 20.81 -8.16
C LYS A 64 -17.66 19.83 -9.25
N PRO A 65 -18.57 19.29 -10.08
CA PRO A 65 -18.27 18.16 -10.99
C PRO A 65 -17.03 18.40 -11.87
N LEU A 66 -16.96 19.56 -12.51
CA LEU A 66 -15.86 19.94 -13.40
C LEU A 66 -14.49 19.98 -12.72
N LYS A 67 -14.43 20.29 -11.41
CA LYS A 67 -13.16 20.30 -10.67
C LYS A 67 -12.69 18.88 -10.35
N VAL A 68 -13.61 17.98 -10.02
CA VAL A 68 -13.32 16.57 -9.74
C VAL A 68 -12.82 15.88 -11.00
N GLU A 69 -13.47 16.12 -12.15
CA GLU A 69 -13.10 15.52 -13.43
C GLU A 69 -11.73 15.97 -13.91
N LYS A 70 -11.43 17.27 -13.89
CA LYS A 70 -10.09 17.79 -14.23
C LYS A 70 -9.00 17.25 -13.31
N LEU A 71 -9.28 17.13 -12.01
CA LEU A 71 -8.34 16.57 -11.05
C LEU A 71 -8.11 15.07 -11.31
N ARG A 72 -9.17 14.32 -11.62
CA ARG A 72 -9.09 12.90 -12.02
C ARG A 72 -8.19 12.71 -13.24
N GLU A 73 -8.41 13.50 -14.28
CA GLU A 73 -7.60 13.46 -15.50
C GLU A 73 -6.14 13.78 -15.21
N SER A 74 -5.87 14.85 -14.44
CA SER A 74 -4.50 15.27 -14.10
C SER A 74 -3.75 14.18 -13.33
N ILE A 75 -4.39 13.56 -12.33
CA ILE A 75 -3.78 12.47 -11.56
C ILE A 75 -3.56 11.25 -12.46
N SER A 76 -4.54 10.86 -13.28
CA SER A 76 -4.42 9.73 -14.21
C SER A 76 -3.26 9.91 -15.20
N GLU A 77 -3.14 11.09 -15.82
CA GLU A 77 -2.05 11.40 -16.75
C GLU A 77 -0.69 11.37 -16.05
N THR A 78 -0.61 11.97 -14.85
CA THR A 78 0.62 12.03 -14.05
C THR A 78 1.05 10.64 -13.58
N LEU A 79 0.10 9.76 -13.19
CA LEU A 79 0.37 8.35 -12.86
C LEU A 79 1.00 7.61 -14.05
N ARG A 80 0.44 7.74 -15.26
CA ARG A 80 0.97 7.11 -16.47
C ARG A 80 2.37 7.63 -16.80
N PHE A 81 2.59 8.93 -16.64
CA PHE A 81 3.88 9.54 -16.85
C PHE A 81 4.95 8.99 -15.89
N PHE A 82 4.66 8.94 -14.59
CA PHE A 82 5.59 8.37 -13.61
C PHE A 82 5.85 6.89 -13.81
N LEU A 83 4.83 6.13 -14.25
CA LEU A 83 4.99 4.73 -14.62
C LEU A 83 5.92 4.58 -15.84
N TYR A 84 5.72 5.39 -16.88
CA TYR A 84 6.58 5.38 -18.07
C TYR A 84 8.02 5.71 -17.68
N CYS A 85 8.23 6.78 -16.89
CA CYS A 85 9.54 7.18 -16.41
C CYS A 85 10.21 6.07 -15.59
N TYR A 86 9.47 5.37 -14.73
CA TYR A 86 10.03 4.24 -13.98
C TYR A 86 10.42 3.09 -14.89
N ARG A 87 9.52 2.66 -15.78
CA ARG A 87 9.78 1.52 -16.69
C ARG A 87 10.96 1.76 -17.62
N ALA A 88 11.13 2.98 -18.11
CA ALA A 88 12.23 3.34 -19.01
C ALA A 88 13.63 3.22 -18.38
N GLN A 89 13.71 3.16 -17.05
CA GLN A 89 14.97 3.09 -16.31
C GLN A 89 14.88 2.14 -15.11
N ARG A 90 13.99 1.16 -15.14
CA ARG A 90 13.70 0.26 -14.00
C ARG A 90 14.96 -0.42 -13.46
N GLU A 91 15.89 -0.73 -14.35
CA GLU A 91 17.16 -1.41 -14.05
C GLU A 91 18.16 -0.52 -13.29
N THR A 92 17.97 0.80 -13.29
CA THR A 92 18.87 1.74 -12.59
C THR A 92 18.47 1.95 -11.13
N PHE A 93 17.27 1.54 -10.73
CA PHE A 93 16.78 1.67 -9.36
C PHE A 93 17.46 0.67 -8.44
N GLN A 94 18.03 1.18 -7.33
CA GLN A 94 18.38 0.35 -6.19
C GLN A 94 17.11 -0.15 -5.48
N GLU A 95 17.25 -1.18 -4.65
CA GLU A 95 16.10 -1.80 -3.96
C GLU A 95 15.39 -0.81 -3.01
N THR A 96 16.14 0.03 -2.32
CA THR A 96 15.61 1.09 -1.46
C THR A 96 14.83 2.12 -2.27
N GLU A 97 15.40 2.60 -3.37
CA GLU A 97 14.74 3.56 -4.27
C GLU A 97 13.49 2.96 -4.93
N ARG A 98 13.51 1.67 -5.28
CA ARG A 98 12.35 0.96 -5.80
C ARG A 98 11.23 0.90 -4.77
N THR A 99 11.59 0.69 -3.51
CA THR A 99 10.63 0.70 -2.39
C THR A 99 10.02 2.09 -2.22
N ASP A 100 10.83 3.15 -2.20
CA ASP A 100 10.36 4.54 -2.07
C ASP A 100 9.46 4.95 -3.25
N TYR A 101 9.81 4.52 -4.46
CA TYR A 101 8.98 4.69 -5.65
C TYR A 101 7.61 4.03 -5.48
N MET A 102 7.58 2.76 -5.07
CA MET A 102 6.35 1.99 -4.91
C MET A 102 5.48 2.53 -3.79
N ASP A 103 6.07 2.98 -2.69
CA ASP A 103 5.37 3.67 -1.61
C ASP A 103 4.68 4.94 -2.15
N THR A 104 5.42 5.78 -2.86
CA THR A 104 4.87 7.03 -3.42
C THR A 104 3.81 6.75 -4.49
N MET A 105 4.02 5.72 -5.33
CA MET A 105 3.05 5.30 -6.34
C MET A 105 1.75 4.79 -5.69
N SER A 106 1.86 4.04 -4.60
CA SER A 106 0.69 3.57 -3.83
C SER A 106 -0.08 4.71 -3.17
N ASP A 107 0.59 5.78 -2.71
CA ASP A 107 -0.07 6.98 -2.20
C ASP A 107 -0.87 7.69 -3.31
N LEU A 108 -0.26 7.85 -4.50
CA LEU A 108 -0.91 8.44 -5.66
C LEU A 108 -2.12 7.63 -6.14
N LEU A 109 -2.02 6.31 -6.14
CA LEU A 109 -3.12 5.42 -6.50
C LEU A 109 -4.26 5.46 -5.47
N ALA A 110 -3.95 5.54 -4.17
CA ALA A 110 -4.98 5.72 -3.13
C ALA A 110 -5.77 7.02 -3.36
N MET A 111 -5.06 8.12 -3.63
CA MET A 111 -5.68 9.41 -3.99
C MET A 111 -6.52 9.32 -5.28
N TYR A 112 -6.03 8.58 -6.28
CA TYR A 112 -6.76 8.39 -7.54
C TYR A 112 -8.05 7.60 -7.34
N ILE A 113 -8.01 6.53 -6.53
CA ILE A 113 -9.20 5.77 -6.13
C ILE A 113 -10.20 6.71 -5.44
N ASP A 114 -9.76 7.50 -4.47
CA ASP A 114 -10.62 8.45 -3.75
C ASP A 114 -11.33 9.43 -4.71
N ILE A 115 -10.64 9.92 -5.73
CA ILE A 115 -11.23 10.80 -6.76
C ILE A 115 -12.19 10.05 -7.68
N GLU A 116 -11.86 8.83 -8.13
CA GLU A 116 -12.76 8.00 -8.94
C GLU A 116 -14.05 7.67 -8.19
N LEU A 117 -13.97 7.35 -6.90
CA LEU A 117 -15.14 7.16 -6.05
C LEU A 117 -15.97 8.45 -5.93
N LYS A 118 -15.35 9.62 -5.79
CA LYS A 118 -16.09 10.89 -5.76
C LYS A 118 -16.77 11.19 -7.10
N ALA A 119 -16.07 10.95 -8.21
CA ALA A 119 -16.57 11.17 -9.55
C ALA A 119 -17.73 10.22 -9.91
N SER A 120 -17.67 8.96 -9.45
CA SER A 120 -18.63 7.92 -9.82
C SER A 120 -20.06 8.22 -9.38
N LYS A 121 -20.26 9.03 -8.32
CA LYS A 121 -21.59 9.46 -7.84
C LYS A 121 -22.41 10.22 -8.87
N ARG A 122 -21.77 10.76 -9.90
CA ARG A 122 -22.39 11.63 -10.92
C ARG A 122 -22.05 11.21 -12.34
N SER A 123 -21.41 10.06 -12.48
CA SER A 123 -21.04 9.50 -13.76
C SER A 123 -22.09 8.47 -14.16
N ASP A 124 -22.47 8.47 -15.43
CA ASP A 124 -23.27 7.41 -16.03
C ASP A 124 -22.41 6.17 -16.38
N GLU A 125 -21.11 6.22 -16.10
CA GLU A 125 -20.21 5.09 -16.29
C GLU A 125 -20.61 3.92 -15.38
N ALA A 126 -20.70 2.72 -15.97
CA ALA A 126 -20.94 1.50 -15.22
C ALA A 126 -19.86 1.32 -14.14
N GLN A 127 -20.29 1.12 -12.88
CA GLN A 127 -19.38 1.00 -11.73
C GLN A 127 -18.38 -0.16 -11.90
N SER A 128 -18.74 -1.21 -12.65
CA SER A 128 -17.86 -2.31 -13.02
C SER A 128 -16.68 -1.87 -13.89
N ASN A 129 -16.88 -0.90 -14.79
CA ASN A 129 -15.80 -0.37 -15.64
C ASN A 129 -14.80 0.43 -14.81
N ILE A 130 -15.30 1.23 -13.87
CA ILE A 130 -14.47 1.97 -12.90
C ILE A 130 -13.65 0.97 -12.08
N SER A 131 -14.28 -0.07 -11.54
CA SER A 131 -13.59 -1.11 -10.75
C SER A 131 -12.51 -1.85 -11.55
N ALA A 132 -12.81 -2.24 -12.80
CA ALA A 132 -11.85 -2.89 -13.69
C ALA A 132 -10.68 -1.97 -14.06
N ARG A 133 -10.95 -0.68 -14.32
CA ARG A 133 -9.92 0.34 -14.53
C ARG A 133 -9.01 0.46 -13.31
N LEU A 134 -9.57 0.62 -12.12
CA LEU A 134 -8.81 0.74 -10.87
C LEU A 134 -7.94 -0.50 -10.61
N THR A 135 -8.49 -1.69 -10.81
CA THR A 135 -7.75 -2.97 -10.71
C THR A 135 -6.54 -2.97 -11.65
N SER A 136 -6.75 -2.53 -12.90
CA SER A 136 -5.71 -2.49 -13.93
C SER A 136 -4.60 -1.50 -13.55
N TYR A 137 -4.96 -0.32 -13.05
CA TYR A 137 -3.98 0.67 -12.57
C TYR A 137 -3.15 0.13 -11.43
N LEU A 138 -3.78 -0.45 -10.40
CA LEU A 138 -3.08 -1.04 -9.26
C LEU A 138 -2.08 -2.11 -9.70
N TYR A 139 -2.52 -3.05 -10.54
CA TYR A 139 -1.69 -4.14 -11.05
C TYR A 139 -0.49 -3.63 -11.87
N ILE A 140 -0.75 -2.73 -12.82
CA ILE A 140 0.25 -2.23 -13.77
C ILE A 140 1.26 -1.30 -13.08
N CYS A 141 0.79 -0.40 -12.21
CA CYS A 141 1.61 0.61 -11.57
C CYS A 141 2.42 0.09 -10.39
N LEU A 142 1.92 -0.93 -9.68
CA LEU A 142 2.60 -1.50 -8.50
C LEU A 142 3.35 -2.79 -8.81
N ASP A 143 3.47 -3.16 -10.08
CA ASP A 143 4.35 -4.24 -10.56
C ASP A 143 4.14 -5.55 -9.77
N ASN A 144 2.87 -5.88 -9.51
CA ASN A 144 2.41 -7.04 -8.75
C ASN A 144 2.92 -7.14 -7.31
N SER A 145 3.39 -6.05 -6.73
CA SER A 145 3.81 -6.02 -5.35
C SER A 145 2.61 -6.19 -4.40
N HIS A 146 2.42 -7.40 -3.86
CA HIS A 146 1.33 -7.73 -2.94
C HIS A 146 1.21 -6.78 -1.74
N GLN A 147 2.33 -6.37 -1.15
CA GLN A 147 2.31 -5.45 0.00
C GLN A 147 1.75 -4.08 -0.40
N HIS A 148 2.27 -3.47 -1.46
CA HIS A 148 1.82 -2.16 -1.95
C HIS A 148 0.38 -2.21 -2.47
N LEU A 149 -0.08 -3.30 -3.09
CA LEU A 149 -1.49 -3.46 -3.49
C LEU A 149 -2.44 -3.31 -2.30
N MET A 150 -2.17 -4.03 -1.22
CA MET A 150 -2.98 -3.95 0.00
C MET A 150 -2.75 -2.65 0.77
N ASP A 151 -1.51 -2.16 0.87
CA ASP A 151 -1.22 -0.89 1.53
C ASP A 151 -1.93 0.28 0.82
N THR A 152 -2.11 0.20 -0.50
CA THR A 152 -2.93 1.15 -1.25
C THR A 152 -4.37 1.15 -0.75
N LEU A 153 -5.00 -0.03 -0.57
CA LEU A 153 -6.33 -0.12 0.02
C LEU A 153 -6.39 0.46 1.43
N LEU A 154 -5.38 0.23 2.26
CA LEU A 154 -5.31 0.78 3.62
C LEU A 154 -5.18 2.31 3.64
N LYS A 155 -4.69 2.92 2.55
CA LYS A 155 -4.52 4.38 2.40
C LYS A 155 -5.74 5.11 1.83
N VAL A 156 -6.67 4.41 1.18
CA VAL A 156 -7.89 5.00 0.58
C VAL A 156 -8.79 5.58 1.67
N GLN A 157 -9.15 6.86 1.54
CA GLN A 157 -9.93 7.57 2.57
C GLN A 157 -11.45 7.28 2.48
N PHE A 158 -11.98 7.01 1.28
CA PHE A 158 -13.42 6.90 1.04
C PHE A 158 -13.94 5.44 1.02
N LEU A 159 -13.33 4.53 1.78
CA LEU A 159 -13.74 3.11 1.90
C LEU A 159 -15.05 2.93 2.71
N SER A 160 -16.19 3.20 2.07
CA SER A 160 -17.53 3.10 2.67
C SER A 160 -18.49 2.25 1.84
N SER A 161 -19.58 1.78 2.47
CA SER A 161 -20.65 1.00 1.82
C SER A 161 -21.33 1.73 0.67
N THR A 162 -21.26 3.07 0.65
CA THR A 162 -21.75 3.91 -0.46
C THR A 162 -21.15 3.49 -1.80
N TYR A 163 -19.92 2.98 -1.79
CA TYR A 163 -19.15 2.65 -2.98
C TYR A 163 -18.97 1.15 -3.18
N HIS A 164 -19.77 0.32 -2.51
CA HIS A 164 -19.58 -1.14 -2.53
C HIS A 164 -19.56 -1.73 -3.95
N GLN A 165 -20.36 -1.21 -4.89
CA GLN A 165 -20.38 -1.70 -6.28
C GLN A 165 -19.03 -1.55 -7.02
N ILE A 166 -18.20 -0.59 -6.61
CA ILE A 166 -16.83 -0.44 -7.12
C ILE A 166 -15.85 -1.23 -6.24
N LEU A 167 -15.94 -1.03 -4.93
CA LEU A 167 -14.94 -1.48 -3.96
C LEU A 167 -14.97 -2.99 -3.71
N ASP A 168 -16.15 -3.61 -3.73
CA ASP A 168 -16.31 -5.04 -3.52
C ASP A 168 -15.55 -5.88 -4.56
N PRO A 169 -15.84 -5.73 -5.88
CA PRO A 169 -15.07 -6.45 -6.91
C PRO A 169 -13.59 -6.03 -6.96
N LEU A 170 -13.27 -4.78 -6.62
CA LEU A 170 -11.87 -4.31 -6.58
C LEU A 170 -11.07 -5.04 -5.50
N ILE A 171 -11.58 -5.07 -4.26
CA ILE A 171 -10.90 -5.71 -3.14
C ILE A 171 -10.84 -7.23 -3.34
N GLU A 172 -11.93 -7.85 -3.82
CA GLU A 172 -11.93 -9.27 -4.16
C GLU A 172 -10.83 -9.60 -5.17
N LYS A 173 -10.73 -8.80 -6.23
CA LYS A 173 -9.74 -9.06 -7.28
C LYS A 173 -8.31 -8.89 -6.78
N ILE A 174 -8.05 -7.89 -5.94
CA ILE A 174 -6.74 -7.71 -5.29
C ILE A 174 -6.41 -8.92 -4.40
N LEU A 175 -7.37 -9.40 -3.61
CA LEU A 175 -7.15 -10.57 -2.75
C LEU A 175 -6.94 -11.88 -3.54
N GLN A 176 -7.49 -11.99 -4.75
CA GLN A 176 -7.19 -13.10 -5.68
C GLN A 176 -5.81 -13.00 -6.32
N MET A 177 -5.19 -11.82 -6.35
CA MET A 177 -3.86 -11.60 -6.93
C MET A 177 -2.72 -11.84 -5.95
N VAL A 178 -2.99 -11.88 -4.65
CA VAL A 178 -1.99 -12.11 -3.61
C VAL A 178 -1.98 -13.59 -3.17
N PRO A 179 -0.92 -14.09 -2.52
CA PRO A 179 -0.87 -15.45 -2.01
C PRO A 179 -2.05 -15.76 -1.10
N GLU A 180 -2.59 -16.98 -1.16
CA GLU A 180 -3.77 -17.36 -0.37
C GLU A 180 -3.57 -17.16 1.14
N HIS A 181 -2.32 -17.36 1.61
CA HIS A 181 -1.96 -17.26 3.01
C HIS A 181 -0.84 -16.24 3.25
N PRO A 182 -0.89 -15.48 4.36
CA PRO A 182 0.18 -14.56 4.71
C PRO A 182 1.48 -15.32 5.04
N ILE A 183 2.59 -14.86 4.46
CA ILE A 183 3.91 -15.49 4.64
C ILE A 183 4.57 -15.18 5.99
N ASN A 184 4.14 -14.13 6.69
CA ASN A 184 4.70 -13.69 7.97
C ASN A 184 3.68 -12.86 8.76
N GLY A 185 4.03 -12.49 10.00
CA GLY A 185 3.16 -11.73 10.90
C GLY A 185 2.72 -10.36 10.36
N VAL A 186 3.62 -9.63 9.70
CA VAL A 186 3.29 -8.31 9.11
C VAL A 186 2.26 -8.46 7.99
N MET A 187 2.43 -9.45 7.12
CA MET A 187 1.46 -9.78 6.07
C MET A 187 0.15 -10.29 6.65
N TYR A 188 0.18 -11.04 7.75
CA TYR A 188 -1.04 -11.46 8.45
C TYR A 188 -1.87 -10.24 8.89
N VAL A 189 -1.23 -9.26 9.55
CA VAL A 189 -1.93 -8.03 10.00
C VAL A 189 -2.46 -7.23 8.80
N ARG A 190 -1.69 -7.15 7.72
CA ARG A 190 -2.11 -6.50 6.47
C ARG A 190 -3.37 -7.13 5.88
N TYR A 191 -3.40 -8.46 5.76
CA TYR A 191 -4.56 -9.22 5.27
C TYR A 191 -5.76 -8.99 6.21
N PHE A 192 -5.53 -9.10 7.52
CA PHE A 192 -6.56 -8.90 8.53
C PHE A 192 -7.24 -7.53 8.37
N LEU A 193 -6.47 -6.45 8.26
CA LEU A 193 -7.00 -5.10 8.08
C LEU A 193 -7.80 -4.97 6.78
N VAL A 194 -7.30 -5.51 5.66
CA VAL A 194 -8.02 -5.49 4.37
C VAL A 194 -9.34 -6.25 4.45
N TYR A 195 -9.37 -7.46 5.02
CA TYR A 195 -10.61 -8.22 5.23
C TYR A 195 -11.59 -7.48 6.14
N ARG A 196 -11.10 -6.79 7.18
CA ARG A 196 -11.93 -5.99 8.07
C ARG A 196 -12.57 -4.80 7.35
N ILE A 197 -11.81 -4.12 6.48
CA ILE A 197 -12.32 -3.04 5.63
C ILE A 197 -13.37 -3.59 4.66
N TRP A 198 -13.08 -4.71 3.99
CA TRP A 198 -13.97 -5.31 3.02
C TRP A 198 -15.31 -5.73 3.64
N LYS A 199 -15.25 -6.36 4.81
CA LYS A 199 -16.43 -6.73 5.62
C LYS A 199 -17.24 -5.49 6.04
N ARG A 200 -16.59 -4.37 6.35
CA ARG A 200 -17.25 -3.11 6.73
C ARG A 200 -17.99 -2.48 5.57
N ILE A 201 -17.37 -2.44 4.38
CA ILE A 201 -18.01 -1.94 3.15
C ILE A 201 -19.28 -2.76 2.85
N ASN A 202 -19.24 -4.07 3.10
CA ASN A 202 -20.35 -4.99 2.87
C ASN A 202 -21.24 -5.24 4.10
N LYS A 203 -21.23 -4.38 5.14
CA LYS A 203 -21.91 -4.66 6.42
C LYS A 203 -23.41 -5.00 6.30
N GLY A 204 -24.10 -4.44 5.31
CA GLY A 204 -25.52 -4.70 5.04
C GLY A 204 -25.80 -5.70 3.89
N SER A 205 -24.75 -6.28 3.30
CA SER A 205 -24.85 -7.25 2.20
C SER A 205 -24.77 -8.68 2.74
N PRO A 206 -25.50 -9.65 2.14
CA PRO A 206 -25.32 -11.08 2.43
C PRO A 206 -23.87 -11.55 2.28
N MET A 207 -23.09 -10.90 1.43
CA MET A 207 -21.67 -11.23 1.19
C MET A 207 -20.77 -11.06 2.42
N LYS A 208 -21.22 -10.34 3.45
CA LYS A 208 -20.44 -10.13 4.67
C LYS A 208 -20.01 -11.43 5.35
N ASP A 209 -20.89 -12.43 5.33
CA ASP A 209 -20.61 -13.72 5.96
C ASP A 209 -19.64 -14.55 5.11
N ASP A 210 -19.78 -14.50 3.78
CA ASP A 210 -18.81 -15.08 2.85
C ASP A 210 -17.42 -14.46 2.99
N ILE A 211 -17.34 -13.13 3.17
CA ILE A 211 -16.08 -12.43 3.45
C ILE A 211 -15.48 -12.91 4.77
N ALA A 212 -16.29 -13.16 5.80
CA ALA A 212 -15.79 -13.69 7.07
C ALA A 212 -15.26 -15.12 6.92
N VAL A 213 -15.89 -15.95 6.09
CA VAL A 213 -15.40 -17.29 5.75
C VAL A 213 -14.08 -17.20 4.98
N LYS A 214 -14.01 -16.38 3.92
CA LYS A 214 -12.78 -16.13 3.14
C LYS A 214 -11.63 -15.66 4.04
N ALA A 215 -11.91 -14.73 4.96
CA ALA A 215 -10.93 -14.24 5.91
C ALA A 215 -10.38 -15.35 6.81
N LYS A 216 -11.24 -16.21 7.37
CA LYS A 216 -10.81 -17.35 8.20
C LYS A 216 -9.96 -18.34 7.43
N THR A 217 -10.36 -18.68 6.21
CA THR A 217 -9.60 -19.61 5.35
C THR A 217 -8.21 -19.05 5.02
N SER A 218 -8.15 -17.79 4.61
CA SER A 218 -6.90 -17.14 4.20
C SER A 218 -5.94 -16.93 5.37
N LEU A 219 -6.42 -16.39 6.50
CA LEU A 219 -5.59 -16.03 7.65
C LEU A 219 -5.14 -17.22 8.51
N ARG A 220 -5.81 -18.38 8.41
CA ARG A 220 -5.64 -19.57 9.27
C ARG A 220 -5.87 -19.26 10.76
N SER A 221 -5.88 -20.27 11.63
CA SER A 221 -6.38 -20.13 13.02
C SER A 221 -5.44 -19.40 13.98
N SER A 222 -4.12 -19.48 13.77
CA SER A 222 -3.13 -18.86 14.66
C SER A 222 -2.34 -17.78 13.92
N PRO A 223 -2.30 -16.53 14.43
CA PRO A 223 -1.35 -15.56 13.95
C PRO A 223 0.09 -16.12 14.08
N PRO A 224 0.98 -15.82 13.13
CA PRO A 224 2.42 -16.02 13.32
C PRO A 224 2.93 -15.25 14.55
N ALA A 225 4.20 -15.43 14.95
CA ALA A 225 4.82 -14.53 15.92
C ALA A 225 4.70 -13.07 15.42
N LEU A 226 4.13 -12.20 16.25
CA LEU A 226 3.86 -10.80 15.92
C LEU A 226 4.79 -9.87 16.73
N PRO A 227 5.34 -8.81 16.11
CA PRO A 227 5.95 -7.71 16.83
C PRO A 227 4.98 -7.11 17.87
N GLU A 228 5.48 -6.79 19.07
CA GLU A 228 4.69 -6.24 20.18
C GLU A 228 3.88 -5.02 19.75
N TYR A 229 4.47 -4.09 19.00
CA TYR A 229 3.78 -2.91 18.49
C TYR A 229 2.51 -3.25 17.69
N LEU A 230 2.54 -4.31 16.87
CA LEU A 230 1.36 -4.72 16.09
C LEU A 230 0.26 -5.28 16.99
N VAL A 231 0.64 -5.98 18.06
CA VAL A 231 -0.32 -6.49 19.04
C VAL A 231 -0.96 -5.34 19.82
N ASP A 232 -0.15 -4.40 20.30
CA ASP A 232 -0.59 -3.35 21.22
C ASP A 232 -1.30 -2.18 20.54
N SER A 233 -0.84 -1.80 19.34
CA SER A 233 -1.24 -0.55 18.68
C SER A 233 -2.03 -0.74 17.38
N VAL A 234 -2.14 -1.96 16.85
CA VAL A 234 -2.81 -2.23 15.57
C VAL A 234 -3.95 -3.24 15.69
N LEU A 235 -3.74 -4.35 16.42
CA LEU A 235 -4.78 -5.37 16.57
C LEU A 235 -5.84 -4.96 17.60
N PRO A 236 -7.09 -5.45 17.46
CA PRO A 236 -8.08 -5.26 18.50
C PRO A 236 -7.63 -5.91 19.81
N LYS A 237 -7.92 -5.23 20.92
CA LYS A 237 -7.68 -5.77 22.25
C LYS A 237 -8.55 -7.01 22.48
N VAL A 238 -7.92 -8.08 22.95
CA VAL A 238 -8.57 -9.33 23.34
C VAL A 238 -8.66 -9.36 24.87
N PRO A 239 -9.79 -9.80 25.48
CA PRO A 239 -9.88 -9.96 26.92
C PRO A 239 -8.75 -10.85 27.48
N ASN A 240 -8.24 -10.52 28.67
CA ASN A 240 -7.00 -11.10 29.24
C ASN A 240 -6.98 -12.64 29.37
N ASP A 241 -8.13 -13.30 29.30
CA ASP A 241 -8.26 -14.75 29.47
C ASP A 241 -8.42 -15.50 28.13
N GLU A 242 -8.57 -14.78 27.01
CA GLU A 242 -8.75 -15.39 25.69
C GLU A 242 -7.43 -15.48 24.91
N LYS A 243 -7.17 -16.66 24.34
CA LYS A 243 -6.06 -16.83 23.39
C LYS A 243 -6.32 -15.98 22.14
N ILE A 244 -5.33 -15.19 21.73
CA ILE A 244 -5.38 -14.43 20.47
C ILE A 244 -5.44 -15.43 19.31
N THR A 245 -6.62 -15.56 18.73
CA THR A 245 -6.89 -16.37 17.53
C THR A 245 -7.49 -15.50 16.46
N THR A 246 -7.38 -15.93 15.20
CA THR A 246 -7.98 -15.22 14.06
C THR A 246 -9.49 -15.06 14.23
N GLU A 247 -10.18 -16.09 14.72
CA GLU A 247 -11.62 -16.06 14.95
C GLU A 247 -12.00 -14.97 15.96
N VAL A 248 -11.27 -14.87 17.07
CA VAL A 248 -11.49 -13.84 18.09
C VAL A 248 -11.22 -12.45 17.49
N LEU A 249 -10.08 -12.25 16.83
CA LEU A 249 -9.73 -10.96 16.22
C LEU A 249 -10.79 -10.49 15.19
N LEU A 250 -11.34 -11.42 14.40
CA LEU A 250 -12.33 -11.10 13.36
C LEU A 250 -13.70 -10.68 13.91
N ILE A 251 -14.03 -10.95 15.18
CA ILE A 251 -15.28 -10.53 15.81
C ILE A 251 -15.14 -9.28 16.67
N GLN A 252 -13.94 -8.98 17.17
CA GLN A 252 -13.73 -7.82 18.03
C GLN A 252 -14.02 -6.49 17.32
N LYS A 253 -14.51 -5.52 18.10
CA LYS A 253 -14.70 -4.13 17.66
C LYS A 253 -13.47 -3.31 18.01
N PHE A 254 -13.08 -2.42 17.12
CA PHE A 254 -11.96 -1.52 17.30
C PHE A 254 -12.04 -0.40 16.25
N ASP A 255 -11.22 0.62 16.43
CA ASP A 255 -11.05 1.71 15.46
C ASP A 255 -10.19 1.21 14.29
N LEU A 256 -10.84 0.88 13.19
CA LEU A 256 -10.21 0.27 12.02
C LEU A 256 -9.36 1.28 11.26
N GLU A 257 -9.84 2.52 11.15
CA GLU A 257 -9.11 3.64 10.58
C GLU A 257 -7.80 3.87 11.33
N LYS A 258 -7.89 4.01 12.66
CA LYS A 258 -6.71 4.27 13.47
C LYS A 258 -5.70 3.12 13.43
N SER A 259 -6.20 1.90 13.37
CA SER A 259 -5.35 0.70 13.27
C SER A 259 -4.65 0.62 11.92
N ALA A 260 -5.33 0.95 10.82
CA ALA A 260 -4.71 1.05 9.50
C ALA A 260 -3.62 2.12 9.45
N GLU A 261 -3.87 3.31 10.03
CA GLU A 261 -2.85 4.35 10.17
C GLU A 261 -1.63 3.88 10.96
N ASN A 262 -1.85 3.27 12.13
CA ASN A 262 -0.78 2.79 13.00
C ASN A 262 0.03 1.68 12.31
N PHE A 263 -0.62 0.81 11.54
CA PHE A 263 0.03 -0.21 10.74
C PHE A 263 0.90 0.39 9.63
N LEU A 264 0.37 1.32 8.85
CA LEU A 264 1.12 1.99 7.78
C LEU A 264 2.33 2.75 8.33
N LYS A 265 2.18 3.39 9.50
CA LYS A 265 3.29 4.01 10.23
C LYS A 265 4.35 2.98 10.62
N PHE A 266 3.96 1.87 11.24
CA PHE A 266 4.89 0.81 11.61
C PHE A 266 5.69 0.28 10.41
N VAL A 267 5.02 0.03 9.28
CA VAL A 267 5.67 -0.48 8.07
C VAL A 267 6.66 0.55 7.51
N LYS A 268 6.32 1.84 7.55
CA LYS A 268 7.24 2.91 7.16
C LYS A 268 8.45 2.99 8.08
N ASP A 269 8.24 3.09 9.39
CA ASP A 269 9.29 3.24 10.39
C ASP A 269 10.25 2.03 10.40
N SER A 270 9.72 0.81 10.23
CA SER A 270 10.52 -0.42 10.19
C SER A 270 11.48 -0.49 9.00
N ARG A 271 11.24 0.30 7.94
CA ARG A 271 12.10 0.39 6.75
C ARG A 271 13.19 1.46 6.88
N GLU A 272 12.99 2.45 7.74
CA GLU A 272 13.96 3.51 8.01
C GLU A 272 15.06 3.07 9.00
N LEU A 273 14.90 1.92 9.64
CA LEU A 273 15.93 1.33 10.50
C LEU A 273 17.05 0.70 9.66
N PRO A 274 18.34 1.02 9.92
CA PRO A 274 19.44 0.31 9.29
C PRO A 274 19.37 -1.19 9.64
N PRO A 275 19.74 -2.08 8.70
CA PRO A 275 19.72 -3.52 8.97
C PRO A 275 20.57 -3.80 10.21
N VAL A 276 19.93 -4.38 11.23
CA VAL A 276 20.63 -4.89 12.41
C VAL A 276 21.61 -5.93 11.89
N GLN A 277 22.91 -5.63 11.98
CA GLN A 277 23.94 -6.64 11.79
C GLN A 277 23.65 -7.72 12.84
N SER A 278 23.24 -8.90 12.37
CA SER A 278 23.12 -10.07 13.22
C SER A 278 24.41 -10.25 14.02
N PRO A 279 24.36 -10.55 15.33
CA PRO A 279 25.57 -10.87 16.09
C PRO A 279 26.27 -12.01 15.37
N GLN A 280 27.52 -11.80 14.99
CA GLN A 280 28.38 -12.85 14.46
C GLN A 280 28.30 -14.02 15.45
N SER A 281 27.93 -15.19 14.93
CA SER A 281 27.96 -16.46 15.65
C SER A 281 29.35 -16.63 16.24
N THR A 282 29.46 -16.39 17.55
CA THR A 282 30.66 -16.76 18.31
C THR A 282 30.74 -18.28 18.22
N GLN A 283 31.70 -18.75 17.45
CA GLN A 283 32.01 -20.15 17.26
C GLN A 283 32.35 -20.72 18.65
N VAL A 284 31.40 -21.46 19.22
CA VAL A 284 31.62 -22.23 20.44
C VAL A 284 32.60 -23.34 20.08
N CYS A 285 33.86 -23.18 20.47
CA CYS A 285 34.84 -24.24 20.48
C CYS A 285 34.54 -25.14 21.69
N SER A 286 33.80 -26.23 21.44
CA SER A 286 33.84 -27.44 22.25
C SER A 286 34.60 -28.45 21.38
N ILE A 287 35.53 -29.29 21.85
CA ILE A 287 35.54 -30.15 23.02
C ILE A 287 37.00 -30.58 23.22
N ASP A 288 37.57 -30.43 24.42
CA ASP A 288 38.68 -31.28 24.87
C ASP A 288 38.54 -31.49 26.38
N PHE A 289 37.68 -32.45 26.73
CA PHE A 289 37.59 -32.99 28.08
C PHE A 289 37.21 -34.46 27.97
N GLN A 290 38.22 -35.34 27.88
CA GLN A 290 38.33 -36.60 28.62
C GLN A 290 39.56 -37.37 28.16
N MET A 291 40.52 -37.56 29.06
CA MET A 291 41.15 -38.86 29.38
C MET A 291 42.46 -38.62 30.15
N LYS A 292 42.38 -38.57 31.49
CA LYS A 292 43.47 -39.06 32.34
C LYS A 292 42.96 -39.24 33.76
N ASN A 293 42.48 -40.44 34.06
CA ASN A 293 42.58 -41.07 35.36
C ASN A 293 42.04 -42.50 35.25
N ARG A 294 42.94 -43.43 34.90
CA ARG A 294 42.94 -44.85 35.31
C ARG A 294 44.19 -45.53 34.75
N GLU A 295 45.35 -45.14 35.25
CA GLU A 295 46.45 -46.09 35.39
C GLU A 295 46.32 -46.69 36.80
N LYS A 296 45.78 -47.90 36.86
CA LYS A 296 46.08 -48.84 37.93
C LYS A 296 46.88 -49.96 37.29
N GLN A 297 48.08 -50.17 37.82
CA GLN A 297 48.71 -51.46 38.11
C GLN A 297 48.31 -52.62 37.19
N TYR A 298 49.23 -53.05 36.33
CA TYR A 298 49.84 -54.40 36.32
C TYR A 298 50.73 -54.49 35.07
N GLY A 299 52.03 -54.62 35.27
CA GLY A 299 53.06 -54.71 34.24
C GLY A 299 54.35 -54.05 34.68
#